data_AF-A0A6A4VY98-F1
#
_entry.id   AF-A0A6A4VY98-F1
#
_cell.length_a   1.000
_cell.length_b   1.000
_cell.length_c   1.000
_cell.angle_alpha   90.00
_cell.angle_beta   90.00
_cell.angle_gamma   90.00
#
_symmetry.space_group_name_H-M   'P 1'
#
loop_
_entity.id
_entity.type
_entity.pdbx_description
1 polymer ?
#
loop_
_entity_poly.entity_id
_entity_poly.type
_entity_poly.pdbx_seq_one_letter_code
_entity_poly.pdbx_strand_id
1 'polypeptide(L)'
;MFHDSWELCPHTAEMWTPLTVLLLTYRLCAAGAGAHDIPLESAIGAGPERLRAVEQRLSQLSAHLAQLDGRLEARLAQRADGEWRPEDCAAVQQRHRLSGTYTVYPPTCGNGGGIRVYCDMETDGGGWTVISRRDDVPHHQDFNLNWQSYKWGFGNLSAEFWMGNEYLNLMTSLDQVQLRVDLKDWENGTAYATYTPFSVGTEEQKYVLKLGND
;
A
#
# COMPACT_ATOMS: atom_id res chain seq x y z
N MET A 1 -18.36 -15.95 58.21
CA MET A 1 -19.40 -14.99 58.65
C MET A 1 -18.62 -13.78 59.17
N PHE A 2 -18.16 -12.91 58.26
CA PHE A 2 -18.55 -11.49 58.13
C PHE A 2 -18.13 -10.67 59.38
N HIS A 3 -17.19 -9.70 59.37
CA HIS A 3 -16.88 -8.64 58.39
C HIS A 3 -15.40 -8.22 58.48
N ASP A 4 -14.70 -8.10 57.34
CA ASP A 4 -13.50 -7.26 57.22
C ASP A 4 -13.94 -5.91 56.65
N SER A 5 -14.00 -4.90 57.52
CA SER A 5 -14.28 -3.51 57.14
C SER A 5 -12.99 -2.88 56.59
N TRP A 6 -12.97 -2.66 55.28
CA TRP A 6 -11.95 -1.86 54.61
C TRP A 6 -12.41 -0.40 54.64
N GLU A 7 -11.70 0.47 55.33
CA GLU A 7 -11.98 1.92 55.29
C GLU A 7 -10.95 2.63 54.40
N LEU A 8 -11.47 3.43 53.47
CA LEU A 8 -10.71 4.39 52.68
C LEU A 8 -10.66 5.71 53.46
N CYS A 9 -9.48 6.12 53.95
CA CYS A 9 -9.31 7.46 54.52
C CYS A 9 -8.95 8.46 53.41
N PRO A 10 -9.76 9.51 53.18
CA PRO A 10 -9.35 10.61 52.32
C PRO A 10 -8.47 11.57 53.12
N HIS A 11 -7.24 11.80 52.66
CA HIS A 11 -6.46 12.94 53.13
C HIS A 11 -6.79 14.16 52.26
N THR A 12 -7.35 15.17 52.94
CA THR A 12 -7.28 16.63 52.66
C THR A 12 -6.89 17.04 51.24
N ALA A 13 -7.88 17.59 50.53
CA ALA A 13 -7.70 18.32 49.30
C ALA A 13 -6.91 19.63 49.53
N GLU A 14 -5.79 19.78 48.83
CA GLU A 14 -5.26 21.10 48.50
C GLU A 14 -5.23 21.24 46.97
N MET A 15 -5.80 22.33 46.49
CA MET A 15 -6.10 22.62 45.09
C MET A 15 -5.41 23.92 44.73
N TRP A 16 -4.33 23.91 43.94
CA TRP A 16 -3.99 24.92 42.92
C TRP A 16 -3.07 24.28 41.84
N THR A 17 -3.32 24.67 40.58
CA THR A 17 -3.04 24.10 39.22
C THR A 17 -1.61 24.28 38.66
N PRO A 18 -1.29 23.98 37.36
CA PRO A 18 -1.74 22.92 36.43
C PRO A 18 -0.57 22.15 35.76
N LEU A 19 -0.89 21.00 35.15
CA LEU A 19 -0.03 20.10 34.35
C LEU A 19 0.90 19.16 35.14
N THR A 20 0.31 18.20 35.84
CA THR A 20 0.92 16.87 35.92
C THR A 20 -0.19 15.83 36.01
N VAL A 21 -0.08 14.80 35.17
CA VAL A 21 -0.96 13.63 35.16
C VAL A 21 -1.07 13.08 36.59
N LEU A 22 -2.30 12.98 37.10
CA LEU A 22 -2.61 12.29 38.35
C LEU A 22 -2.31 10.80 38.18
N LEU A 23 -1.04 10.42 38.38
CA LEU A 23 -0.74 9.05 38.76
C LEU A 23 -1.18 8.90 40.22
N LEU A 24 -2.37 8.33 40.41
CA LEU A 24 -2.76 7.77 41.70
C LEU A 24 -1.79 6.64 42.03
N THR A 25 -0.68 6.98 42.71
CA THR A 25 0.20 5.96 43.26
C THR A 25 -0.46 5.41 44.53
N TYR A 26 -1.11 4.27 44.41
CA TYR A 26 -1.54 3.49 45.58
C TYR A 26 -0.33 2.76 46.15
N ARG A 27 -0.05 2.94 47.44
CA ARG A 27 0.94 2.14 48.19
C ARG A 27 0.18 1.08 48.99
N LEU A 28 0.42 -0.20 48.68
CA LEU A 28 0.09 -1.29 49.60
C LEU A 28 1.19 -1.35 50.67
N CYS A 29 0.82 -1.26 51.95
CA CYS A 29 1.76 -1.42 53.05
C CYS A 29 1.45 -2.75 53.77
N ALA A 30 2.40 -3.69 53.74
CA ALA A 30 2.35 -4.89 54.56
C ALA A 30 2.89 -4.54 55.95
N ALA A 31 2.10 -4.83 56.99
CA ALA A 31 2.57 -4.74 58.37
C ALA A 31 3.52 -5.90 58.66
N GLY A 32 4.78 -5.59 58.93
CA GLY A 32 5.67 -6.47 59.67
C GLY A 32 6.93 -6.92 58.93
N ALA A 33 8.06 -6.51 59.49
CA ALA A 33 9.41 -7.08 59.37
C ALA A 33 10.19 -6.93 58.05
N GLY A 34 11.18 -6.03 58.10
CA GLY A 34 12.46 -6.19 57.40
C GLY A 34 12.45 -5.95 55.89
N ALA A 35 12.12 -4.74 55.45
CA ALA A 35 12.44 -4.32 54.10
C ALA A 35 13.92 -3.92 54.05
N HIS A 36 14.78 -4.80 53.54
CA HIS A 36 15.98 -4.31 52.86
C HIS A 36 15.49 -3.57 51.62
N ASP A 37 15.83 -2.29 51.50
CA ASP A 37 15.58 -1.49 50.30
C ASP A 37 16.29 -2.17 49.13
N ILE A 38 15.55 -2.95 48.35
CA ILE A 38 15.97 -3.37 47.03
C ILE A 38 15.71 -2.15 46.13
N PRO A 39 16.74 -1.50 45.57
CA PRO A 39 16.54 -0.37 44.66
C PRO A 39 15.61 -0.81 43.52
N LEU A 40 14.64 0.03 43.16
CA LEU A 40 13.68 -0.25 42.09
C LEU A 40 14.37 -0.59 40.74
N GLU A 41 15.65 -0.25 40.60
CA GLU A 41 16.52 -0.63 39.47
C GLU A 41 16.70 -2.14 39.29
N SER A 42 16.52 -2.97 40.33
CA SER A 42 16.68 -4.42 40.23
C SER A 42 15.39 -5.20 39.97
N ALA A 43 14.22 -4.54 39.90
CA ALA A 43 12.92 -5.20 39.69
C ALA A 43 12.49 -5.30 38.21
N ILE A 44 13.14 -4.57 37.29
CA ILE A 44 12.93 -4.68 35.84
C ILE A 44 14.25 -5.13 35.24
N GLY A 45 14.40 -6.43 34.98
CA GLY A 45 15.63 -7.08 34.49
C GLY A 45 16.14 -6.66 33.09
N ALA A 46 15.73 -5.50 32.59
CA ALA A 46 16.37 -4.81 31.49
C ALA A 46 16.94 -3.49 32.01
N GLY A 47 18.18 -3.54 32.52
CA GLY A 47 18.85 -2.36 33.04
C GLY A 47 18.96 -1.23 31.99
N PRO A 48 19.14 0.04 32.45
CA PRO A 48 19.20 1.22 31.59
C PRO A 48 20.26 1.10 30.46
N GLU A 49 21.30 0.30 30.65
CA GLU A 49 22.30 0.00 29.62
C GLU A 49 21.74 -0.79 28.42
N ARG A 50 20.84 -1.74 28.66
CA ARG A 50 20.21 -2.52 27.57
C ARG A 50 19.29 -1.65 26.74
N LEU A 51 18.55 -0.75 27.38
CA LEU A 51 17.71 0.21 26.68
C LEU A 51 18.55 1.17 25.82
N ARG A 52 19.65 1.72 26.38
CA ARG A 52 20.61 2.54 25.64
C ARG A 52 21.22 1.79 24.45
N ALA A 53 21.54 0.50 24.61
CA ALA A 53 22.07 -0.32 23.52
C ALA A 53 21.03 -0.54 22.40
N VAL A 54 19.74 -0.69 22.73
CA VAL A 54 18.65 -0.79 21.75
C VAL A 54 18.45 0.55 21.03
N GLU A 55 18.44 1.67 21.75
CA GLU A 55 18.33 3.02 21.17
C GLU A 55 19.50 3.33 20.22
N GLN A 56 20.72 2.96 20.59
CA GLN A 56 21.90 3.08 19.72
C GLN A 56 21.77 2.25 18.45
N ARG A 57 21.24 1.02 18.55
CA ARG A 57 21.01 0.18 17.36
C ARG A 57 19.91 0.75 16.47
N LEU A 58 18.84 1.29 17.06
CA LEU A 58 17.76 1.93 16.32
C LEU A 58 18.24 3.20 15.60
N SER A 59 19.06 4.03 16.25
CA SER A 59 19.64 5.22 15.62
C SER A 59 20.64 4.87 14.51
N GLN A 60 21.42 3.81 14.71
CA GLN A 60 22.32 3.30 13.68
C GLN A 60 21.55 2.73 12.48
N LEU A 61 20.46 2.00 12.72
CA LEU A 61 19.61 1.45 11.67
C LEU A 61 18.88 2.57 10.90
N SER A 62 18.36 3.58 11.60
CA SER A 62 17.68 4.71 10.96
C SER A 62 18.65 5.53 10.09
N ALA A 63 19.88 5.77 10.55
CA ALA A 63 20.91 6.42 9.76
C ALA A 63 21.27 5.60 8.51
N HIS A 64 21.35 4.27 8.64
CA HIS A 64 21.63 3.39 7.50
C HIS A 64 20.48 3.39 6.48
N LEU A 65 19.23 3.39 6.93
CA LEU A 65 18.06 3.50 6.07
C LEU A 65 18.03 4.84 5.31
N ALA A 66 18.29 5.96 6.00
CA ALA A 66 18.38 7.27 5.36
C ALA A 66 19.50 7.34 4.30
N GLN A 67 20.62 6.67 4.56
CA GLN A 67 21.71 6.57 3.60
C GLN A 67 21.34 5.72 2.37
N LEU A 68 20.63 4.61 2.56
CA LEU A 68 20.14 3.78 1.46
C LEU A 68 19.11 4.53 0.62
N ASP A 69 18.20 5.25 1.28
CA ASP A 69 17.19 6.09 0.63
C ASP A 69 17.83 7.17 -0.23
N GLY A 70 18.77 7.95 0.31
CA GLY A 70 19.50 8.97 -0.46
C GLY A 70 20.32 8.40 -1.63
N ARG A 71 20.86 7.19 -1.51
CA ARG A 71 21.56 6.51 -2.61
C ARG A 71 20.61 5.99 -3.68
N LEU A 72 19.43 5.53 -3.29
CA LEU A 72 18.38 5.12 -4.22
C LEU A 72 17.89 6.35 -4.99
N GLU A 73 17.54 7.42 -4.30
CA GLU A 73 17.12 8.69 -4.89
C GLU A 73 18.16 9.26 -5.86
N ALA A 74 19.45 9.29 -5.47
CA ALA A 74 20.50 9.76 -6.36
C ALA A 74 20.65 8.89 -7.63
N ARG A 75 20.45 7.56 -7.51
CA ARG A 75 20.45 6.65 -8.67
C ARG A 75 19.21 6.79 -9.53
N LEU A 76 18.06 7.07 -8.94
CA LEU A 76 16.81 7.35 -9.66
C LEU A 76 16.94 8.68 -10.41
N ALA A 77 17.50 9.72 -9.79
CA ALA A 77 17.77 11.01 -10.42
C ALA A 77 18.77 10.91 -11.58
N GLN A 78 19.81 10.09 -11.45
CA GLN A 78 20.77 9.84 -12.55
C GLN A 78 20.19 9.00 -13.70
N ARG A 79 19.13 8.22 -13.45
CA ARG A 79 18.38 7.47 -14.48
C ARG A 79 17.30 8.30 -15.16
N ALA A 80 16.98 9.50 -14.64
CA ALA A 80 16.08 10.43 -15.28
C ALA A 80 16.78 11.11 -16.47
N ASP A 81 16.98 10.33 -17.54
CA ASP A 81 17.15 10.89 -18.88
C ASP A 81 15.92 11.77 -19.20
N GLY A 82 16.11 12.82 -20.01
CA GLY A 82 15.08 13.81 -20.35
C GLY A 82 13.70 13.20 -20.58
N GLU A 83 12.68 13.82 -19.98
CA GLU A 83 11.27 13.40 -19.90
C GLU A 83 10.96 12.04 -20.53
N TRP A 84 11.41 10.96 -19.89
CA TRP A 84 11.13 9.60 -20.34
C TRP A 84 9.64 9.32 -20.18
N ARG A 85 8.92 9.23 -21.31
CA ARG A 85 7.47 9.10 -21.38
C ARG A 85 7.10 7.77 -22.04
N PRO A 86 7.10 6.66 -21.29
CA PRO A 86 6.76 5.35 -21.83
C PRO A 86 5.28 5.32 -22.25
N GLU A 87 4.98 4.80 -23.44
CA GLU A 87 3.63 4.78 -24.00
C GLU A 87 2.71 3.77 -23.28
N ASP A 88 3.28 2.66 -22.82
CA ASP A 88 2.61 1.56 -22.13
C ASP A 88 3.56 0.81 -21.18
N CYS A 89 3.08 -0.27 -20.56
CA CYS A 89 3.89 -1.09 -19.66
C CYS A 89 5.00 -1.87 -20.37
N ALA A 90 4.89 -2.15 -21.67
CA ALA A 90 5.96 -2.78 -22.44
C ALA A 90 7.15 -1.82 -22.58
N ALA A 91 6.90 -0.52 -22.80
CA ALA A 91 7.92 0.51 -22.78
C ALA A 91 8.50 0.71 -21.36
N VAL A 92 7.67 0.68 -20.31
CA VAL A 92 8.16 0.76 -18.91
C VAL A 92 9.14 -0.38 -18.61
N GLN A 93 8.86 -1.59 -19.09
CA GLN A 93 9.66 -2.78 -18.82
C GLN A 93 11.12 -2.68 -19.29
N GLN A 94 11.39 -1.81 -20.27
CA GLN A 94 12.75 -1.58 -20.79
C GLN A 94 13.69 -1.03 -19.71
N ARG A 95 13.16 -0.27 -18.74
CA ARG A 95 13.92 0.36 -17.65
C ARG A 95 13.60 -0.19 -16.26
N HIS A 96 12.41 -0.74 -16.08
CA HIS A 96 11.92 -1.26 -14.80
C HIS A 96 11.54 -2.74 -14.90
N ARG A 97 11.83 -3.51 -13.85
CA ARG A 97 11.59 -4.97 -13.83
C ARG A 97 10.59 -5.41 -12.76
N LEU A 98 10.12 -4.48 -11.93
CA LEU A 98 9.22 -4.78 -10.83
C LEU A 98 7.79 -4.42 -11.21
N SER A 99 6.86 -5.31 -10.91
CA SER A 99 5.42 -5.02 -11.02
C SER A 99 5.03 -3.88 -10.09
N GLY A 100 4.08 -3.05 -10.49
CA GLY A 100 3.68 -1.89 -9.70
C GLY A 100 2.91 -0.84 -10.50
N THR A 101 2.59 0.27 -9.84
CA THR A 101 1.91 1.39 -10.50
C THR A 101 2.93 2.32 -11.17
N TYR A 102 2.72 2.60 -12.45
CA TYR A 102 3.54 3.51 -13.25
C TYR A 102 2.66 4.54 -13.95
N THR A 103 3.27 5.63 -14.43
CA THR A 103 2.61 6.59 -15.32
C THR A 103 3.06 6.33 -16.75
N VAL A 104 2.10 6.14 -17.65
CA VAL A 104 2.32 5.93 -19.09
C VAL A 104 1.69 7.05 -19.90
N TYR A 105 2.12 7.23 -21.14
CA TYR A 105 1.74 8.35 -22.00
C TYR A 105 1.33 7.84 -23.38
N PRO A 106 0.12 7.25 -23.53
CA PRO A 106 -0.34 6.77 -24.82
C PRO A 106 -0.38 7.91 -25.85
N PRO A 107 0.01 7.67 -27.11
CA PRO A 107 0.08 8.71 -28.15
C PRO A 107 -1.25 9.43 -28.41
N THR A 108 -2.37 8.76 -28.14
CA THR A 108 -3.74 9.27 -28.34
C THR A 108 -4.21 10.23 -27.25
N CYS A 109 -3.49 10.36 -26.13
CA CYS A 109 -3.82 11.33 -25.09
C CYS A 109 -3.51 12.76 -25.56
N GLY A 110 -4.50 13.42 -26.18
CA GLY A 110 -4.36 14.70 -26.92
C GLY A 110 -3.78 15.90 -26.15
N ASN A 111 -3.64 15.83 -24.83
CA ASN A 111 -3.00 16.89 -24.02
C ASN A 111 -1.61 16.51 -23.47
N GLY A 112 -1.07 15.34 -23.87
CA GLY A 112 0.17 14.82 -23.29
C GLY A 112 0.04 14.40 -21.81
N GLY A 113 -1.18 14.33 -21.27
CA GLY A 113 -1.42 13.86 -19.91
C GLY A 113 -1.04 12.39 -19.75
N GLY A 114 -0.33 12.06 -18.67
CA GLY A 114 -0.01 10.68 -18.32
C GLY A 114 -1.18 9.98 -17.61
N ILE A 115 -1.29 8.67 -17.82
CA ILE A 115 -2.28 7.80 -17.17
C ILE A 115 -1.54 6.92 -16.16
N ARG A 116 -2.07 6.83 -14.93
CA ARG A 116 -1.56 5.86 -13.95
C ARG A 116 -2.14 4.47 -14.24
N VAL A 117 -1.27 3.48 -14.37
CA VAL A 117 -1.62 2.09 -14.69
C VAL A 117 -0.86 1.14 -13.78
N TYR A 118 -1.38 -0.07 -13.57
CA TYR A 118 -0.60 -1.14 -12.96
C TYR A 118 0.09 -1.94 -14.07
N CYS A 119 1.41 -2.04 -14.00
CA CYS A 119 2.21 -2.89 -14.87
C CYS A 119 2.54 -4.20 -14.17
N ASP A 120 2.18 -5.31 -14.81
CA ASP A 120 2.67 -6.64 -14.45
C ASP A 120 3.93 -6.95 -15.29
N MET A 121 5.06 -7.04 -14.60
CA MET A 121 6.38 -7.27 -15.18
C MET A 121 6.84 -8.72 -15.06
N GLU A 122 5.98 -9.62 -14.57
CA GLU A 122 6.32 -10.99 -14.21
C GLU A 122 5.59 -12.01 -15.07
N THR A 123 4.27 -11.85 -15.25
CA THR A 123 3.44 -12.81 -15.98
C THR A 123 3.84 -12.91 -17.44
N ASP A 124 4.12 -14.11 -17.93
CA ASP A 124 4.38 -14.41 -19.35
C ASP A 124 5.44 -13.50 -20.00
N GLY A 125 6.52 -13.23 -19.25
CA GLY A 125 7.60 -12.35 -19.71
C GLY A 125 7.38 -10.86 -19.43
N GLY A 126 6.23 -10.46 -18.87
CA GLY A 126 5.92 -9.13 -18.36
C GLY A 126 5.61 -8.08 -19.43
N GLY A 127 5.51 -6.82 -19.00
CA GLY A 127 5.17 -5.69 -19.86
C GLY A 127 3.65 -5.51 -20.04
N TRP A 128 2.85 -6.17 -19.22
CA TRP A 128 1.40 -6.14 -19.31
C TRP A 128 0.82 -4.93 -18.59
N THR A 129 -0.01 -4.16 -19.30
CA THR A 129 -0.87 -3.14 -18.69
C THR A 129 -2.13 -3.81 -18.16
N VAL A 130 -2.29 -3.88 -16.83
CA VAL A 130 -3.45 -4.53 -16.20
C VAL A 130 -4.66 -3.60 -16.28
N ILE A 131 -5.70 -4.02 -17.00
CA ILE A 131 -6.91 -3.22 -17.24
C ILE A 131 -8.02 -3.44 -16.22
N SER A 132 -8.05 -4.62 -15.59
CA SER A 132 -8.93 -4.96 -14.49
C SER A 132 -8.29 -6.04 -13.64
N ARG A 133 -8.55 -5.99 -12.33
CA ARG A 133 -8.12 -7.01 -11.37
C ARG A 133 -9.24 -7.30 -10.40
N ARG A 134 -9.49 -8.59 -10.17
CA ARG A 134 -10.26 -9.15 -9.05
C ARG A 134 -9.31 -9.98 -8.22
N ASP A 135 -9.32 -9.82 -6.91
CA ASP A 135 -8.35 -10.46 -6.02
C ASP A 135 -9.01 -10.91 -4.72
N ASP A 136 -8.43 -11.90 -4.07
CA ASP A 136 -8.88 -12.42 -2.78
C ASP A 136 -8.32 -11.56 -1.64
N VAL A 137 -8.83 -10.32 -1.55
CA VAL A 137 -8.42 -9.32 -0.56
C VAL A 137 -9.52 -9.05 0.46
N PRO A 138 -9.21 -8.71 1.73
CA PRO A 138 -10.23 -8.52 2.77
C PRO A 138 -11.26 -7.40 2.50
N HIS A 139 -10.91 -6.43 1.66
CA HIS A 139 -11.77 -5.32 1.28
C HIS A 139 -11.95 -5.31 -0.24
N HIS A 140 -13.12 -5.79 -0.68
CA HIS A 140 -13.46 -5.84 -2.09
C HIS A 140 -13.98 -4.50 -2.62
N GLN A 141 -13.69 -4.23 -3.88
CA GLN A 141 -14.26 -3.12 -4.62
C GLN A 141 -15.65 -3.50 -5.15
N ASP A 142 -16.62 -2.58 -5.07
CA ASP A 142 -17.91 -2.75 -5.73
C ASP A 142 -17.78 -2.54 -7.24
N PHE A 143 -18.28 -3.50 -8.03
CA PHE A 143 -18.31 -3.44 -9.49
C PHE A 143 -19.71 -3.14 -10.04
N ASN A 144 -20.75 -3.03 -9.20
CA ASN A 144 -22.09 -2.67 -9.61
C ASN A 144 -22.27 -1.14 -9.67
N LEU A 145 -21.48 -0.50 -10.52
CA LEU A 145 -21.41 0.96 -10.64
C LEU A 145 -22.04 1.48 -11.94
N ASN A 146 -22.24 2.79 -11.99
CA ASN A 146 -22.87 3.45 -13.13
C ASN A 146 -21.93 3.63 -14.33
N TRP A 147 -22.49 4.09 -15.46
CA TRP A 147 -21.76 4.33 -16.71
C TRP A 147 -20.54 5.25 -16.54
N GLN A 148 -20.68 6.33 -15.76
CA GLN A 148 -19.61 7.30 -15.56
C GLN A 148 -18.41 6.66 -14.82
N SER A 149 -18.68 5.79 -13.85
CA SER A 149 -17.64 5.02 -13.16
C SER A 149 -16.92 4.07 -14.12
N TYR A 150 -17.65 3.32 -14.97
CA TYR A 150 -17.00 2.45 -15.96
C TYR A 150 -16.25 3.22 -17.05
N LYS A 151 -16.70 4.43 -17.39
CA LYS A 151 -16.00 5.31 -18.34
C LYS A 151 -14.62 5.73 -17.82
N TRP A 152 -14.54 6.22 -16.59
CA TRP A 152 -13.31 6.80 -16.02
C TRP A 152 -12.53 5.87 -15.09
N GLY A 153 -13.07 4.68 -14.80
CA GLY A 153 -12.46 3.72 -13.90
C GLY A 153 -12.81 3.96 -12.43
N PHE A 154 -12.50 2.95 -11.62
CA PHE A 154 -12.74 2.92 -10.18
C PHE A 154 -11.86 1.86 -9.50
N GLY A 155 -11.77 1.93 -8.17
CA GLY A 155 -10.98 1.01 -7.37
C GLY A 155 -9.54 1.47 -7.13
N ASN A 156 -8.70 0.52 -6.74
CA ASN A 156 -7.30 0.77 -6.38
C ASN A 156 -6.39 -0.08 -7.28
N LEU A 157 -5.49 0.58 -8.02
CA LEU A 157 -4.53 -0.08 -8.92
C LEU A 157 -3.65 -1.13 -8.23
N SER A 158 -3.45 -1.02 -6.90
CA SER A 158 -2.69 -2.01 -6.10
C SER A 158 -3.56 -3.16 -5.58
N ALA A 159 -4.87 -3.16 -5.83
CA ALA A 159 -5.84 -4.17 -5.40
C ALA A 159 -6.88 -4.40 -6.52
N GLU A 160 -8.18 -4.38 -6.19
CA GLU A 160 -9.26 -4.52 -7.18
C GLU A 160 -9.60 -3.19 -7.87
N PHE A 161 -9.73 -3.22 -9.20
CA PHE A 161 -10.07 -2.03 -9.99
C PHE A 161 -10.62 -2.36 -11.38
N TRP A 162 -11.22 -1.33 -11.98
CA TRP A 162 -11.47 -1.21 -13.41
C TRP A 162 -10.77 0.05 -13.92
N MET A 163 -9.94 -0.06 -14.95
CA MET A 163 -9.11 1.05 -15.42
C MET A 163 -9.94 2.20 -16.00
N GLY A 164 -11.03 1.89 -16.71
CA GLY A 164 -11.87 2.86 -17.39
C GLY A 164 -11.93 2.66 -18.90
N ASN A 165 -13.13 2.69 -19.46
CA ASN A 165 -13.38 2.41 -20.87
C ASN A 165 -12.78 3.47 -21.80
N GLU A 166 -12.73 4.73 -21.36
CA GLU A 166 -12.10 5.80 -22.15
C GLU A 166 -10.61 5.53 -22.35
N TYR A 167 -9.92 5.13 -21.28
CA TYR A 167 -8.50 4.79 -21.35
C TYR A 167 -8.24 3.52 -22.17
N LEU A 168 -9.14 2.53 -22.09
CA LEU A 168 -9.09 1.35 -22.94
C LEU A 168 -9.20 1.70 -24.43
N ASN A 169 -10.16 2.54 -24.80
CA ASN A 169 -10.28 3.00 -26.19
C ASN A 169 -9.01 3.74 -26.65
N LEU A 170 -8.48 4.65 -25.82
CA LEU A 170 -7.27 5.40 -26.13
C LEU A 170 -6.06 4.49 -26.38
N MET A 171 -5.85 3.47 -25.53
CA MET A 171 -4.68 2.59 -25.63
C MET A 171 -4.80 1.49 -26.69
N THR A 172 -6.00 1.19 -27.19
CA THR A 172 -6.23 0.06 -28.10
C THR A 172 -6.64 0.49 -29.52
N SER A 173 -6.64 1.78 -29.82
CA SER A 173 -7.16 2.34 -31.08
C SER A 173 -6.12 2.51 -32.18
N LEU A 174 -4.82 2.57 -31.87
CA LEU A 174 -3.77 2.83 -32.86
C LEU A 174 -3.08 1.56 -33.36
N ASP A 175 -2.79 0.63 -32.45
CA ASP A 175 -1.98 -0.55 -32.75
C ASP A 175 -2.72 -1.85 -32.45
N GLN A 176 -2.20 -2.94 -33.00
CA GLN A 176 -2.69 -4.28 -32.70
C GLN A 176 -2.27 -4.68 -31.28
N VAL A 177 -3.22 -4.63 -30.35
CA VAL A 177 -3.01 -5.05 -28.96
C VAL A 177 -3.50 -6.48 -28.76
N GLN A 178 -2.81 -7.24 -27.89
CA GLN A 178 -3.27 -8.53 -27.39
C GLN A 178 -3.93 -8.36 -26.01
N LEU A 179 -5.12 -8.95 -25.85
CA LEU A 179 -5.74 -9.10 -24.53
C LEU A 179 -5.41 -10.49 -23.97
N ARG A 180 -4.98 -10.54 -22.72
CA ARG A 180 -4.85 -11.77 -21.94
C ARG A 180 -5.80 -11.72 -20.75
N VAL A 181 -6.50 -12.83 -20.49
CA VAL A 181 -7.40 -12.99 -19.35
C VAL A 181 -6.92 -14.18 -18.53
N ASP A 182 -6.47 -13.92 -17.31
CA ASP A 182 -6.07 -14.95 -16.34
C ASP A 182 -7.20 -15.17 -15.33
N LEU A 183 -7.53 -16.45 -15.08
CA LEU A 183 -8.57 -16.89 -14.16
C LEU A 183 -7.97 -17.82 -13.12
N LYS A 184 -8.47 -17.71 -11.88
CA LYS A 184 -8.12 -18.56 -10.76
C LYS A 184 -9.39 -19.06 -10.08
N ASP A 185 -9.46 -20.35 -9.78
CA ASP A 185 -10.55 -20.96 -9.03
C ASP A 185 -10.25 -21.02 -7.51
N TRP A 186 -11.25 -21.44 -6.75
CA TRP A 186 -11.18 -21.57 -5.28
C TRP A 186 -10.24 -22.68 -4.80
N GLU A 187 -9.90 -23.63 -5.68
CA GLU A 187 -8.97 -24.73 -5.42
C GLU A 187 -7.55 -24.40 -5.92
N ASN A 188 -7.29 -23.13 -6.24
CA ASN A 188 -6.01 -22.62 -6.73
C ASN A 188 -5.62 -23.14 -8.12
N GLY A 189 -6.56 -23.70 -8.88
CA GLY A 189 -6.43 -23.97 -10.31
C GLY A 189 -6.41 -22.66 -11.10
N THR A 190 -5.57 -22.59 -12.13
CA THR A 190 -5.39 -21.40 -12.96
C THR A 190 -5.55 -21.72 -14.44
N ALA A 191 -6.17 -20.82 -15.19
CA ALA A 191 -6.29 -20.90 -16.65
C ALA A 191 -6.12 -19.50 -17.26
N TYR A 192 -5.73 -19.43 -18.54
CA TYR A 192 -5.66 -18.17 -19.27
C TYR A 192 -6.16 -18.30 -20.70
N ALA A 193 -6.59 -17.18 -21.28
CA ALA A 193 -6.96 -17.05 -22.68
C ALA A 193 -6.36 -15.78 -23.28
N THR A 194 -6.01 -15.81 -24.57
CA THR A 194 -5.45 -14.68 -25.31
C THR A 194 -6.28 -14.35 -26.54
N TYR A 195 -6.47 -13.07 -26.83
CA TYR A 195 -7.23 -12.56 -27.98
C TYR A 195 -6.43 -11.50 -28.73
N THR A 196 -6.34 -11.61 -30.05
CA THR A 196 -5.61 -10.66 -30.90
C THR A 196 -6.26 -10.59 -32.29
N PRO A 197 -6.54 -9.40 -32.85
CA PRO A 197 -6.47 -8.08 -32.21
C PRO A 197 -7.52 -7.91 -31.10
N PHE A 198 -7.24 -7.01 -30.15
CA PHE A 198 -8.18 -6.51 -29.16
C PHE A 198 -8.31 -4.99 -29.30
N SER A 199 -9.55 -4.50 -29.36
CA SER A 199 -9.83 -3.07 -29.30
C SER A 199 -11.17 -2.76 -28.65
N VAL A 200 -11.29 -1.54 -28.14
CA VAL A 200 -12.52 -1.00 -27.56
C VAL A 200 -12.95 0.21 -28.37
N GLY A 201 -14.21 0.26 -28.80
CA GLY A 201 -14.79 1.37 -29.56
C GLY A 201 -14.91 2.67 -28.75
N THR A 202 -15.34 3.75 -29.41
CA THR A 202 -15.55 5.05 -28.74
C THR A 202 -16.81 5.05 -27.84
N GLU A 203 -17.03 6.11 -27.07
CA GLU A 203 -18.25 6.25 -26.26
C GLU A 203 -19.53 6.28 -27.11
N GLU A 204 -19.50 6.89 -28.30
CA GLU A 204 -20.63 6.90 -29.25
C GLU A 204 -20.98 5.47 -29.70
N GLN A 205 -19.94 4.64 -29.88
CA GLN A 205 -20.04 3.23 -30.17
C GLN A 205 -20.31 2.38 -28.92
N LYS A 206 -20.57 3.00 -27.76
CA LYS A 206 -20.84 2.32 -26.48
C LYS A 206 -19.71 1.42 -26.00
N TYR A 207 -18.46 1.79 -26.31
CA TYR A 207 -17.27 1.02 -25.94
C TYR A 207 -17.36 -0.45 -26.36
N VAL A 208 -17.93 -0.73 -27.55
CA VAL A 208 -18.05 -2.10 -28.07
C VAL A 208 -16.67 -2.76 -28.12
N LEU A 209 -16.60 -3.93 -27.48
CA LEU A 209 -15.45 -4.81 -27.49
C LEU A 209 -15.32 -5.49 -28.85
N LYS A 210 -14.12 -5.47 -29.42
CA LYS A 210 -13.77 -6.17 -30.67
C LYS A 210 -12.60 -7.09 -30.40
N LEU A 211 -12.78 -8.38 -30.72
CA LEU A 211 -11.80 -9.44 -30.55
C LEU A 211 -11.65 -10.19 -31.87
N GLY A 212 -10.41 -10.43 -32.33
CA GLY A 212 -10.16 -11.22 -33.54
C GLY A 212 -10.47 -10.48 -34.85
N ASN A 213 -10.46 -11.22 -35.96
CA ASN A 213 -10.75 -10.73 -37.31
C ASN A 213 -12.17 -11.14 -37.76
N ASP A 214 -13.19 -10.78 -36.98
CA ASP A 214 -14.59 -10.98 -37.37
C ASP A 214 -15.09 -9.84 -38.29
#